data_AF-A0A7T4N1X4-F1
#
_entry.id   AF-A0A7T4N1X4-F1
#
_cell.length_a   1.000
_cell.length_b   1.000
_cell.length_c   1.000
_cell.angle_alpha   90.00
_cell.angle_beta   90.00
_cell.angle_gamma   90.00
#
_symmetry.space_group_name_H-M   'P 1'
#
loop_
_entity.id
_entity.type
_entity.pdbx_description
1 polymer ?
#
loop_
_entity_poly.entity_id
_entity_poly.type
_entity_poly.pdbx_seq_one_letter_code
_entity_poly.pdbx_strand_id
1 'polypeptide(L)'
;MNELRGFLAAGDSDASAPVARIYFGALKDRATVLAMERVKVAERALVDAGGHYELWAAAHQSLADGRTVAQVLRERELHLMRQRELANIERAAFVAAADARRAEVEPILAACASELLALSQKITALDLQVRRVATLRAASLEAMEAAGLTLAQIESIGAPRPTASELAEWQSDLAAMRARADRLKAFRASAPFFDLALLDDSTDGTANGRQ
;
A
#
# COMPACT_ATOMS: atom_id res chain seq x y z
N MET A 1 20.67 -11.45 9.06
CA MET A 1 19.41 -11.31 9.83
C MET A 1 19.31 -10.03 10.67
N ASN A 2 20.41 -9.32 10.99
CA ASN A 2 20.35 -7.90 11.42
C ASN A 2 19.63 -6.98 10.41
N GLU A 3 19.53 -7.41 9.15
CA GLU A 3 18.90 -6.67 8.05
C GLU A 3 17.40 -6.50 8.23
N LEU A 4 16.64 -7.49 8.74
CA LEU A 4 15.17 -7.39 8.91
C LEU A 4 14.77 -6.46 10.06
N ARG A 5 15.54 -6.45 11.16
CA ARG A 5 15.38 -5.46 12.24
C ARG A 5 15.88 -4.07 11.82
N GLY A 6 17.00 -4.00 11.10
CA GLY A 6 17.47 -2.75 10.49
C GLY A 6 16.46 -2.15 9.52
N PHE A 7 15.73 -3.00 8.80
CA PHE A 7 14.65 -2.63 7.90
C PHE A 7 13.47 -1.92 8.58
N LEU A 8 13.14 -2.35 9.81
CA LEU A 8 12.07 -1.79 10.64
C LEU A 8 12.50 -0.51 11.35
N ALA A 9 13.73 -0.50 11.89
CA ALA A 9 14.28 0.66 12.58
C ALA A 9 14.64 1.81 11.63
N ALA A 10 14.99 1.49 10.38
CA ALA A 10 15.29 2.45 9.32
C ALA A 10 14.05 2.81 8.49
N GLY A 11 12.85 2.79 9.08
CA GLY A 11 11.63 3.32 8.44
C GLY A 11 11.76 4.77 7.95
N ASP A 12 12.80 5.48 8.44
CA ASP A 12 13.20 6.85 8.03
C ASP A 12 14.44 6.91 7.11
N SER A 13 15.02 5.78 6.67
CA SER A 13 16.12 5.81 5.70
C SER A 13 15.60 5.56 4.28
N ASP A 14 15.90 6.46 3.34
CA ASP A 14 15.47 6.39 1.93
C ASP A 14 15.82 5.07 1.22
N ALA A 15 16.80 4.29 1.73
CA ALA A 15 17.28 3.07 1.11
C ALA A 15 16.46 1.79 1.42
N SER A 16 15.73 1.73 2.54
CA SER A 16 14.96 0.55 2.98
C SER A 16 13.50 0.56 2.50
N ALA A 17 12.95 1.74 2.19
CA ALA A 17 11.56 1.92 1.78
C ALA A 17 11.15 1.20 0.47
N PRO A 18 12.01 1.05 -0.57
CA PRO A 18 11.63 0.33 -1.80
C PRO A 18 11.47 -1.17 -1.60
N VAL A 19 12.40 -1.80 -0.89
CA VAL A 19 12.37 -3.26 -0.66
C VAL A 19 11.21 -3.62 0.28
N ALA A 20 10.87 -2.74 1.24
CA ALA A 20 9.67 -2.90 2.08
C ALA A 20 8.40 -2.92 1.25
N ARG A 21 8.24 -1.92 0.37
CA ARG A 21 7.09 -1.84 -0.53
C ARG A 21 6.95 -3.10 -1.40
N ILE A 22 8.06 -3.63 -1.92
CA ILE A 22 8.06 -4.89 -2.70
C ILE A 22 7.64 -6.07 -1.82
N TYR A 23 8.27 -6.24 -0.64
CA TYR A 23 7.99 -7.36 0.25
C TYR A 23 6.53 -7.41 0.71
N PHE A 24 5.96 -6.27 1.12
CA PHE A 24 4.56 -6.24 1.57
C PHE A 24 3.56 -6.23 0.40
N GLY A 25 3.94 -5.67 -0.75
CA GLY A 25 3.17 -5.82 -1.98
C GLY A 25 3.04 -7.29 -2.36
N ALA A 26 4.15 -8.03 -2.31
CA ALA A 26 4.21 -9.47 -2.53
C ALA A 26 3.34 -10.27 -1.54
N LEU A 27 3.28 -9.87 -0.27
CA LEU A 27 2.41 -10.54 0.72
C LEU A 27 0.90 -10.39 0.42
N LYS A 28 0.49 -9.33 -0.28
CA LYS A 28 -0.91 -9.08 -0.66
C LYS A 28 -1.28 -9.69 -2.01
N ASP A 29 -0.28 -10.01 -2.85
CA ASP A 29 -0.49 -10.60 -4.16
C ASP A 29 -0.78 -12.11 -4.06
N ARG A 30 -1.95 -12.51 -4.56
CA ARG A 30 -2.41 -13.91 -4.57
C ARG A 30 -1.45 -14.81 -5.35
N ALA A 31 -0.87 -14.32 -6.45
CA ALA A 31 0.06 -15.13 -7.25
C ALA A 31 1.33 -15.43 -6.46
N THR A 32 1.85 -14.43 -5.75
CA THR A 32 3.02 -14.58 -4.87
C THR A 32 2.73 -15.51 -3.68
N VAL A 33 1.55 -15.42 -3.06
CA VAL A 33 1.15 -16.35 -1.98
C VAL A 33 1.11 -17.81 -2.48
N LEU A 34 0.55 -18.05 -3.67
CA LEU A 34 0.54 -19.39 -4.27
C LEU A 34 1.95 -19.87 -4.65
N ALA A 35 2.82 -18.98 -5.11
CA ALA A 35 4.22 -19.29 -5.36
C ALA A 35 4.94 -19.70 -4.06
N MET A 36 4.72 -18.96 -2.97
CA MET A 36 5.25 -19.28 -1.64
C MET A 36 4.79 -20.66 -1.15
N GLU A 37 3.52 -21.04 -1.36
CA GLU A 37 3.06 -22.38 -0.98
C GLU A 37 3.77 -23.49 -1.79
N ARG A 38 4.02 -23.28 -3.08
CA ARG A 38 4.81 -24.23 -3.89
C ARG A 38 6.26 -24.33 -3.41
N VAL A 39 6.87 -23.21 -3.04
CA VAL A 39 8.22 -23.21 -2.44
C VAL A 39 8.24 -24.00 -1.14
N LYS A 40 7.28 -23.79 -0.23
CA LYS A 40 7.19 -24.57 1.02
C LYS A 40 7.07 -26.07 0.78
N VAL A 41 6.31 -26.48 -0.23
CA VAL A 41 6.18 -27.90 -0.60
C VAL A 41 7.51 -28.45 -1.11
N ALA A 42 8.20 -27.71 -1.98
CA ALA A 42 9.51 -28.10 -2.50
C ALA A 42 10.58 -28.15 -1.39
N GLU A 43 10.58 -27.19 -0.45
CA GLU A 43 11.46 -27.17 0.72
C GLU A 43 11.24 -28.40 1.60
N ARG A 44 9.99 -28.79 1.87
CA ARG A 44 9.70 -30.02 2.63
C ARG A 44 10.24 -31.26 1.93
N ALA A 45 10.02 -31.38 0.62
CA ALA A 45 10.56 -32.50 -0.16
C ALA A 45 12.10 -32.53 -0.13
N LEU A 46 12.76 -31.36 -0.12
CA LEU A 46 14.20 -31.26 0.03
C LEU A 46 14.67 -31.69 1.42
N VAL A 47 13.94 -31.35 2.49
CA VAL A 47 14.26 -31.79 3.86
C VAL A 47 14.25 -33.32 3.96
N ASP A 48 13.26 -33.98 3.36
CA ASP A 48 13.16 -35.44 3.37
C ASP A 48 14.35 -36.10 2.64
N ALA A 49 14.79 -35.53 1.51
CA ALA A 49 16.00 -35.97 0.80
C ALA A 49 17.30 -35.58 1.53
N GLY A 50 17.27 -34.48 2.29
CA GLY A 50 18.39 -33.88 3.02
C GLY A 50 18.91 -34.72 4.18
N GLY A 51 18.07 -35.60 4.75
CA GLY A 51 18.46 -36.47 5.87
C GLY A 51 19.67 -37.36 5.58
N HIS A 52 19.81 -37.83 4.33
CA HIS A 52 20.97 -38.62 3.91
C HIS A 52 22.26 -37.79 3.83
N TYR A 53 22.16 -36.51 3.44
CA TYR A 53 23.30 -35.60 3.40
C TYR A 53 23.76 -35.23 4.82
N GLU A 54 22.84 -34.99 5.75
CA GLU A 54 23.17 -34.74 7.16
C GLU A 54 23.84 -35.96 7.80
N LEU A 55 23.39 -37.19 7.47
CA LEU A 55 24.05 -38.42 7.92
C LEU A 55 25.46 -38.57 7.34
N TRP A 56 25.63 -38.32 6.04
CA TRP A 56 26.93 -38.39 5.37
C TRP A 56 27.93 -37.37 5.94
N ALA A 57 27.48 -36.12 6.15
CA ALA A 57 28.28 -35.08 6.78
C ALA A 57 28.67 -35.46 8.22
N ALA A 58 27.73 -35.99 9.00
CA ALA A 58 27.99 -36.44 10.37
C ALA A 58 28.96 -37.64 10.41
N ALA A 59 28.89 -38.56 9.44
CA ALA A 59 29.84 -39.66 9.31
C ALA A 59 31.26 -39.17 8.98
N HIS A 60 31.39 -38.22 8.07
CA HIS A 60 32.70 -37.60 7.77
C HIS A 60 33.29 -36.85 8.96
N GLN A 61 32.47 -36.08 9.68
CA GLN A 61 32.93 -35.35 10.86
C GLN A 61 33.25 -36.29 12.03
N SER A 62 32.50 -37.37 12.18
CA SER A 62 32.79 -38.44 13.15
C SER A 62 34.16 -39.07 12.92
N LEU A 63 34.54 -39.33 11.65
CA LEU A 63 35.86 -39.83 11.28
C LEU A 63 36.98 -38.84 11.61
N ALA A 64 36.74 -37.53 11.45
CA ALA A 64 37.73 -36.49 11.73
C ALA A 64 37.93 -36.25 13.25
N ASP A 65 36.84 -36.27 14.02
CA ASP A 65 36.83 -35.83 15.42
C ASP A 65 36.89 -37.00 16.43
N GLY A 66 36.82 -38.26 15.97
CA GLY A 66 36.80 -39.45 16.84
C GLY A 66 35.53 -39.60 17.69
N ARG A 67 34.49 -38.81 17.41
CA ARG A 67 33.18 -38.85 18.08
C ARG A 67 32.23 -39.78 17.35
N THR A 68 31.17 -40.27 18.00
CA THR A 68 30.18 -41.09 17.30
C THR A 68 29.29 -40.23 16.39
N VAL A 69 28.81 -40.79 15.27
CA VAL A 69 27.87 -40.11 14.36
C VAL A 69 26.64 -39.58 15.10
N ALA A 70 26.14 -40.33 16.09
CA ALA A 70 25.00 -39.92 16.92
C ALA A 70 25.29 -38.67 17.76
N GLN A 71 26.52 -38.53 18.30
CA GLN A 71 26.93 -37.34 19.05
C GLN A 71 26.97 -36.10 18.13
N VAL A 72 27.54 -36.24 16.93
CA VAL A 72 27.61 -35.15 15.95
C VAL A 72 26.20 -34.72 15.52
N LEU A 73 25.31 -35.66 15.22
CA LEU A 73 23.92 -35.36 14.86
C LEU A 73 23.15 -34.69 16.01
N ARG A 74 23.41 -35.08 17.27
CA ARG A 74 22.77 -34.46 18.44
C ARG A 74 23.20 -33.00 18.63
N GLU A 75 24.47 -32.70 18.42
CA GLU A 75 24.95 -31.31 18.45
C GLU A 75 24.35 -30.47 17.33
N ARG A 76 24.24 -31.05 16.13
CA ARG A 76 23.60 -30.42 14.97
C ARG A 76 22.12 -30.12 15.23
N GLU A 77 21.38 -31.05 15.83
CA GLU A 77 20.00 -30.84 16.27
C GLU A 77 19.89 -29.65 17.24
N LEU A 78 20.72 -29.62 18.29
CA LEU A 78 20.73 -28.53 19.26
C LEU A 78 21.05 -27.17 18.63
N HIS A 79 21.93 -27.16 17.62
CA HIS A 79 22.23 -25.96 16.85
C HIS A 79 21.03 -25.50 16.03
N LEU A 80 20.37 -26.41 15.30
CA LEU A 80 19.17 -26.11 14.52
C LEU A 80 18.01 -25.65 15.40
N MET A 81 17.83 -26.25 16.57
CA MET A 81 16.82 -25.81 17.56
C MET A 81 17.08 -24.38 18.02
N ARG A 82 18.33 -24.03 18.35
CA ARG A 82 18.70 -22.66 18.72
C ARG A 82 18.48 -21.67 17.59
N GLN A 83 18.85 -22.02 16.36
CA GLN A 83 18.59 -21.17 15.20
C GLN A 83 17.08 -20.93 14.99
N ARG A 84 16.27 -21.99 15.14
CA ARG A 84 14.81 -21.89 15.05
C ARG A 84 14.24 -20.99 16.15
N GLU A 85 14.72 -21.11 17.37
CA GLU A 85 14.28 -20.27 18.50
C GLU A 85 14.61 -18.79 18.25
N LEU A 86 15.83 -18.49 17.81
CA LEU A 86 16.23 -17.12 17.44
C LEU A 86 15.34 -16.57 16.31
N ALA A 87 15.10 -17.35 15.26
CA ALA A 87 14.22 -16.94 14.16
C ALA A 87 12.77 -16.69 14.62
N ASN A 88 12.26 -17.50 15.55
CA ASN A 88 10.93 -17.31 16.13
C ASN A 88 10.84 -16.03 16.97
N ILE A 89 11.86 -15.75 17.80
CA ILE A 89 11.94 -14.53 18.61
C ILE A 89 11.98 -13.30 17.70
N GLU A 90 12.80 -13.34 16.65
CA GLU A 90 12.90 -12.25 15.67
C GLU A 90 11.59 -12.04 14.92
N ARG A 91 10.91 -13.11 14.50
CA ARG A 91 9.59 -13.03 13.90
C ARG A 91 8.55 -12.43 14.84
N ALA A 92 8.53 -12.85 16.10
CA ALA A 92 7.60 -12.32 17.09
C ALA A 92 7.82 -10.82 17.32
N ALA A 93 9.07 -10.38 17.42
CA ALA A 93 9.43 -8.96 17.52
C ALA A 93 8.98 -8.17 16.28
N PHE A 94 9.15 -8.73 15.07
CA PHE A 94 8.67 -8.11 13.84
C PHE A 94 7.14 -7.93 13.83
N VAL A 95 6.40 -8.97 14.21
CA VAL A 95 4.93 -8.92 14.28
C VAL A 95 4.47 -7.87 15.29
N ALA A 96 5.07 -7.86 16.49
CA ALA A 96 4.75 -6.89 17.52
C ALA A 96 5.00 -5.44 17.07
N ALA A 97 6.11 -5.17 16.37
CA ALA A 97 6.40 -3.83 15.84
C ALA A 97 5.40 -3.40 14.76
N ALA A 98 5.02 -4.31 13.86
CA ALA A 98 4.02 -4.05 12.83
C ALA A 98 2.62 -3.78 13.44
N ASP A 99 2.23 -4.56 14.45
CA ASP A 99 0.95 -4.39 15.15
C ASP A 99 0.92 -3.08 15.96
N ALA A 100 2.02 -2.72 16.63
CA ALA A 100 2.15 -1.45 17.35
C ALA A 100 1.98 -0.27 16.38
N ARG A 101 2.67 -0.30 15.23
CA ARG A 101 2.56 0.75 14.21
C ARG A 101 1.14 0.84 13.64
N ARG A 102 0.49 -0.30 13.44
CA ARG A 102 -0.91 -0.32 13.00
C ARG A 102 -1.82 0.31 14.04
N ALA A 103 -1.63 0.02 15.33
CA ALA A 103 -2.42 0.61 16.40
C ALA A 103 -2.27 2.15 16.46
N GLU A 104 -1.05 2.67 16.26
CA GLU A 104 -0.79 4.11 16.19
C GLU A 104 -1.54 4.78 15.03
N VAL A 105 -1.62 4.11 13.88
CA VAL A 105 -2.16 4.67 12.63
C VAL A 105 -3.66 4.33 12.44
N GLU A 106 -4.22 3.44 13.24
CA GLU A 106 -5.64 3.04 13.20
C GLU A 106 -6.63 4.22 13.19
N PRO A 107 -6.51 5.27 14.03
CA PRO A 107 -7.42 6.42 13.94
C PRO A 107 -7.31 7.16 12.60
N ILE A 108 -6.10 7.23 12.02
CA ILE A 108 -5.86 7.84 10.71
C ILE A 108 -6.49 6.97 9.61
N LEU A 109 -6.38 5.64 9.71
CA LEU A 109 -7.03 4.71 8.76
C LEU A 109 -8.55 4.83 8.79
N ALA A 110 -9.14 4.95 9.98
CA ALA A 110 -10.57 5.17 10.15
C ALA A 110 -11.01 6.50 9.50
N ALA A 111 -10.25 7.58 9.72
CA ALA A 111 -10.48 8.88 9.08
C ALA A 111 -10.32 8.81 7.55
N CYS A 112 -9.29 8.12 7.04
CA CYS A 112 -9.10 7.93 5.60
C CYS A 112 -10.26 7.14 4.98
N ALA A 113 -10.78 6.13 5.67
CA ALA A 113 -11.90 5.34 5.19
C ALA A 113 -13.20 6.16 5.13
N SER A 114 -13.47 6.99 6.14
CA SER A 114 -14.63 7.88 6.14
C SER A 114 -14.51 8.98 5.08
N GLU A 115 -13.32 9.57 4.91
CA GLU A 115 -13.03 10.56 3.88
C GLU A 115 -13.20 9.97 2.47
N LEU A 116 -12.67 8.76 2.21
CA LEU A 116 -12.86 8.06 0.93
C LEU A 116 -14.34 7.82 0.62
N LEU A 117 -15.15 7.44 1.61
CA LEU A 117 -16.58 7.27 1.43
C LEU A 117 -17.25 8.61 1.07
N ALA A 118 -16.95 9.67 1.81
CA ALA A 118 -17.49 11.01 1.55
C ALA A 118 -17.09 11.53 0.15
N LEU A 119 -15.82 11.37 -0.24
CA LEU A 119 -15.32 11.73 -1.57
C LEU A 119 -16.03 10.94 -2.66
N SER A 120 -16.23 9.64 -2.49
CA SER A 120 -16.92 8.81 -3.49
C SER A 120 -18.36 9.31 -3.76
N GLN A 121 -19.07 9.72 -2.71
CA GLN A 121 -20.42 10.27 -2.83
C GLN A 121 -20.41 11.66 -3.50
N LYS A 122 -19.50 12.54 -3.07
CA LYS A 122 -19.37 13.90 -3.62
C LYS A 122 -18.97 13.88 -5.10
N ILE A 123 -17.97 13.07 -5.47
CA ILE A 123 -17.54 12.89 -6.88
C ILE A 123 -18.71 12.40 -7.71
N THR A 124 -19.44 11.38 -7.26
CA THR A 124 -20.58 10.83 -7.99
C THR A 124 -21.70 11.86 -8.17
N ALA A 125 -22.02 12.62 -7.12
CA ALA A 125 -23.04 13.67 -7.17
C ALA A 125 -22.65 14.82 -8.11
N LEU A 126 -21.40 15.29 -8.03
CA LEU A 126 -20.90 16.38 -8.86
C LEU A 126 -20.76 15.95 -10.33
N ASP A 127 -20.29 14.72 -10.62
CA ASP A 127 -20.28 14.16 -11.98
C ASP A 127 -21.70 14.10 -12.57
N LEU A 128 -22.70 13.68 -11.77
CA LEU A 128 -24.09 13.64 -12.22
C LEU A 128 -24.64 15.05 -12.48
N GLN A 129 -24.33 16.00 -11.60
CA GLN A 129 -24.71 17.40 -11.76
C GLN A 129 -24.11 18.00 -13.03
N VAL A 130 -22.79 17.87 -13.24
CA VAL A 130 -22.09 18.34 -14.44
C VAL A 130 -22.74 17.77 -15.70
N ARG A 131 -23.03 16.46 -15.74
CA ARG A 131 -23.66 15.82 -16.91
C ARG A 131 -25.07 16.33 -17.19
N ARG A 132 -25.95 16.36 -16.18
CA ARG A 132 -27.34 16.82 -16.30
C ARG A 132 -27.41 18.27 -16.76
N VAL A 133 -26.55 19.07 -16.17
CA VAL A 133 -26.51 20.51 -16.40
C VAL A 133 -25.94 20.83 -17.79
N ALA A 134 -24.95 20.08 -18.27
CA ALA A 134 -24.49 20.19 -19.65
C ALA A 134 -25.60 19.86 -20.66
N THR A 135 -26.43 18.84 -20.38
CA THR A 135 -27.57 18.48 -21.24
C THR A 135 -28.65 19.55 -21.24
N LEU A 136 -29.02 20.06 -20.05
CA LEU A 136 -30.03 21.12 -19.91
C LEU A 136 -29.58 22.44 -20.55
N ARG A 137 -28.28 22.78 -20.43
CA ARG A 137 -27.72 23.98 -21.05
C ARG A 137 -27.76 23.89 -22.57
N ALA A 138 -27.37 22.76 -23.15
CA ALA A 138 -27.43 22.54 -24.59
C ALA A 138 -28.88 22.69 -25.11
N ALA A 139 -29.85 22.06 -24.44
CA ALA A 139 -31.26 22.17 -24.79
C ALA A 139 -31.81 23.60 -24.64
N SER A 140 -31.37 24.34 -23.61
CA SER A 140 -31.80 25.73 -23.39
C SER A 140 -31.22 26.69 -24.44
N LEU A 141 -29.96 26.49 -24.84
CA LEU A 141 -29.35 27.25 -25.93
C LEU A 141 -30.06 26.97 -27.26
N GLU A 142 -30.32 25.71 -27.57
CA GLU A 142 -31.04 25.30 -28.78
C GLU A 142 -32.45 25.92 -28.82
N ALA A 143 -33.16 25.94 -27.69
CA ALA A 143 -34.48 26.58 -27.60
C ALA A 143 -34.44 28.10 -27.78
N MET A 144 -33.39 28.77 -27.26
CA MET A 144 -33.20 30.22 -27.45
C MET A 144 -32.86 30.56 -28.90
N GLU A 145 -31.99 29.78 -29.53
CA GLU A 145 -31.66 29.91 -30.95
C GLU A 145 -32.88 29.66 -31.85
N ALA A 146 -33.68 28.62 -31.54
CA ALA A 146 -34.93 28.33 -32.24
C ALA A 146 -35.99 29.45 -32.08
N ALA A 147 -35.96 30.18 -30.98
CA ALA A 147 -36.80 31.37 -30.76
C ALA A 147 -36.29 32.64 -31.49
N GLY A 148 -35.18 32.54 -32.22
CA GLY A 148 -34.61 33.63 -33.02
C GLY A 148 -33.71 34.59 -32.25
N LEU A 149 -33.28 34.23 -31.04
CA LEU A 149 -32.31 35.03 -30.28
C LEU A 149 -30.91 34.87 -30.89
N THR A 150 -30.22 35.98 -31.12
CA THR A 150 -28.82 35.98 -31.52
C THR A 150 -27.91 35.74 -30.31
N LEU A 151 -26.70 35.22 -30.54
CA LEU A 151 -25.73 34.94 -29.48
C LEU A 151 -25.46 36.16 -28.58
N ALA A 152 -25.35 37.36 -29.17
CA ALA A 152 -25.16 38.61 -28.44
C ALA A 152 -26.34 38.96 -27.51
N GLN A 153 -27.58 38.62 -27.91
CA GLN A 153 -28.76 38.82 -27.07
C GLN A 153 -28.81 37.80 -25.92
N ILE A 154 -28.46 36.55 -26.18
CA ILE A 154 -28.37 35.48 -25.16
C ILE A 154 -27.33 35.85 -24.10
N GLU A 155 -26.17 36.37 -24.52
CA GLU A 155 -25.14 36.85 -23.60
C GLU A 155 -25.61 38.05 -22.76
N SER A 156 -26.36 38.99 -23.35
CA SER A 156 -26.86 40.17 -22.63
C SER A 156 -27.95 39.85 -21.59
N ILE A 157 -28.76 38.81 -21.82
CA ILE A 157 -29.83 38.37 -20.92
C ILE A 157 -29.26 37.51 -19.78
N GLY A 158 -28.02 37.04 -19.95
CA GLY A 158 -27.34 36.10 -19.07
C GLY A 158 -27.48 34.70 -19.63
N ALA A 159 -26.38 34.17 -20.19
CA ALA A 159 -26.35 32.82 -20.74
C ALA A 159 -26.83 31.79 -19.69
N PRO A 160 -27.50 30.70 -20.13
CA PRO A 160 -28.00 29.68 -19.22
C PRO A 160 -26.85 29.12 -18.37
N ARG A 161 -27.00 29.27 -17.05
CA ARG A 161 -26.02 28.76 -16.09
C ARG A 161 -25.96 27.24 -16.14
N PRO A 162 -24.78 26.65 -15.85
CA PRO A 162 -23.53 27.25 -15.47
C PRO A 162 -22.74 27.77 -16.67
N THR A 163 -22.08 28.88 -16.44
CA THR A 163 -21.10 29.48 -17.35
C THR A 163 -19.93 28.53 -17.61
N ALA A 164 -19.13 28.82 -18.63
CA ALA A 164 -17.91 28.04 -18.89
C ALA A 164 -16.93 28.09 -17.70
N SER A 165 -16.87 29.21 -16.96
CA SER A 165 -16.06 29.35 -15.75
C SER A 165 -16.54 28.41 -14.63
N GLU A 166 -17.85 28.43 -14.34
CA GLU A 166 -18.43 27.56 -13.29
C GLU A 166 -18.24 26.08 -13.63
N LEU A 167 -18.32 25.68 -14.92
CA LEU A 167 -18.00 24.31 -15.34
C LEU A 167 -16.52 23.96 -15.18
N ALA A 168 -15.61 24.88 -15.49
CA ALA A 168 -14.18 24.68 -15.32
C ALA A 168 -13.81 24.53 -13.84
N GLU A 169 -14.43 25.33 -12.97
CA GLU A 169 -14.30 25.22 -11.50
C GLU A 169 -14.77 23.83 -11.02
N TRP A 170 -15.96 23.38 -11.44
CA TRP A 170 -16.47 22.05 -11.05
C TRP A 170 -15.59 20.90 -11.56
N GLN A 171 -15.00 21.03 -12.75
CA GLN A 171 -14.06 20.04 -13.29
C GLN A 171 -12.74 20.04 -12.52
N SER A 172 -12.23 21.21 -12.14
CA SER A 172 -11.07 21.36 -11.27
C SER A 172 -11.31 20.70 -9.91
N ASP A 173 -12.46 20.94 -9.30
CA ASP A 173 -12.86 20.32 -8.03
C ASP A 173 -12.94 18.79 -8.15
N LEU A 174 -13.51 18.27 -9.23
CA LEU A 174 -13.54 16.83 -9.50
C LEU A 174 -12.12 16.24 -9.62
N ALA A 175 -11.22 16.92 -10.32
CA ALA A 175 -9.84 16.48 -10.46
C ALA A 175 -9.11 16.47 -9.10
N ALA A 176 -9.28 17.52 -8.29
CA ALA A 176 -8.71 17.61 -6.96
C ALA A 176 -9.26 16.51 -6.02
N MET A 177 -10.57 16.27 -6.01
CA MET A 177 -11.19 15.22 -5.21
C MET A 177 -10.71 13.82 -5.63
N ARG A 178 -10.54 13.56 -6.93
CA ARG A 178 -10.00 12.29 -7.44
C ARG A 178 -8.54 12.09 -7.04
N ALA A 179 -7.71 13.13 -7.20
CA ALA A 179 -6.31 13.09 -6.77
C ALA A 179 -6.18 12.81 -5.26
N ARG A 180 -7.01 13.46 -4.43
CA ARG A 180 -7.08 13.19 -2.98
C ARG A 180 -7.50 11.75 -2.69
N ALA A 181 -8.53 11.24 -3.37
CA ALA A 181 -8.97 9.85 -3.21
C ALA A 181 -7.85 8.84 -3.58
N ASP A 182 -7.08 9.12 -4.62
CA ASP A 182 -5.98 8.24 -5.03
C ASP A 182 -4.80 8.28 -4.05
N ARG A 183 -4.48 9.45 -3.48
CA ARG A 183 -3.53 9.57 -2.35
C ARG A 183 -3.96 8.75 -1.14
N LEU A 184 -5.22 8.84 -0.72
CA LEU A 184 -5.76 8.06 0.39
C LEU A 184 -5.71 6.54 0.13
N LYS A 185 -5.96 6.10 -1.11
CA LYS A 185 -5.80 4.70 -1.51
C LYS A 185 -4.34 4.26 -1.46
N ALA A 186 -3.41 5.08 -1.97
CA ALA A 186 -1.99 4.80 -1.94
C ALA A 186 -1.47 4.70 -0.49
N PHE A 187 -1.90 5.61 0.39
CA PHE A 187 -1.63 5.54 1.82
C PHE A 187 -2.10 4.21 2.43
N ARG A 188 -3.35 3.79 2.20
CA ARG A 188 -3.85 2.49 2.69
C ARG A 188 -3.09 1.31 2.08
N ALA A 189 -2.67 1.41 0.82
CA ALA A 189 -1.88 0.39 0.15
C ALA A 189 -0.45 0.27 0.71
N SER A 190 0.10 1.34 1.29
CA SER A 190 1.43 1.37 1.93
C SER A 190 1.51 0.63 3.28
N ALA A 191 0.41 0.03 3.74
CA ALA A 191 0.44 -0.90 4.86
C ALA A 191 1.51 -1.99 4.64
N PRO A 192 2.23 -2.41 5.69
CA PRO A 192 1.95 -2.17 7.11
C PRO A 192 2.66 -0.94 7.71
N PHE A 193 3.49 -0.23 6.95
CA PHE A 193 4.25 0.91 7.49
C PHE A 193 3.53 2.25 7.41
N PHE A 194 2.54 2.35 6.53
CA PHE A 194 1.68 3.53 6.40
C PHE A 194 2.50 4.81 6.17
N ASP A 195 2.86 5.05 4.92
CA ASP A 195 3.64 6.21 4.49
C ASP A 195 2.82 7.50 4.63
N LEU A 196 3.01 8.19 5.76
CA LEU A 196 2.29 9.41 6.10
C LEU A 196 2.57 10.55 5.12
N ALA A 197 3.70 10.54 4.39
CA ALA A 197 4.00 11.57 3.40
C ALA A 197 3.00 11.54 2.23
N LEU A 198 2.33 10.41 1.98
CA LEU A 198 1.27 10.30 0.98
C LEU A 198 -0.01 11.05 1.37
N LEU A 199 -0.14 11.50 2.62
CA LEU A 199 -1.28 12.26 3.12
C LEU A 199 -1.05 13.77 3.12
N ASP A 200 0.21 14.23 3.03
CA ASP A 200 0.56 15.65 3.01
C ASP A 200 0.27 16.25 1.62
N ASP A 201 -0.53 17.31 1.62
CA ASP A 201 -0.90 18.07 0.42
C ASP A 201 0.16 19.16 0.12
N SER A 202 1.46 18.88 0.21
CA SER A 202 2.51 19.90 0.02
C SER A 202 2.68 20.33 -1.45
N THR A 203 1.65 20.98 -1.98
CA THR A 203 1.72 22.06 -2.96
C THR A 203 1.77 23.43 -2.27
N ASP A 204 2.36 23.54 -1.08
CA ASP A 204 2.75 24.82 -0.50
C ASP A 204 4.12 24.71 0.16
N GLY A 205 5.07 25.43 -0.44
CA GLY A 205 6.35 25.74 0.17
C GLY A 205 6.13 26.61 1.41
N THR A 206 5.92 25.97 2.55
CA THR A 206 6.22 26.57 3.85
C THR A 206 6.83 25.51 4.73
N ALA A 207 8.16 25.55 4.77
CA ALA A 207 8.90 25.12 5.95
C ALA A 207 8.25 25.81 7.16
N ASN A 208 7.61 25.04 8.03
CA ASN A 208 7.42 25.46 9.40
C ASN A 208 7.53 24.25 10.32
N GLY A 209 8.50 24.37 11.22
CA GLY A 209 9.05 23.30 12.01
C GLY A 209 8.05 22.68 12.97
N ARG A 210 8.26 21.37 13.19
CA ARG A 210 7.88 20.72 14.42
C ARG A 210 9.14 20.65 15.29
N GLN A 211 9.18 21.51 16.30
CA GLN A 211 9.89 21.24 17.55
C GLN A 211 9.04 20.30 18.39
#